data_AF-A0A959A931-F1
#
_entry.id   AF-A0A959A931-F1
#
_cell.length_a   1.000
_cell.length_b   1.000
_cell.length_c   1.000
_cell.angle_alpha   90.00
_cell.angle_beta   90.00
_cell.angle_gamma   90.00
#
_symmetry.space_group_name_H-M   'P 1'
#
loop_
_entity.id
_entity.type
_entity.pdbx_description
1 polymer ?
#
loop_
_entity_poly.entity_id
_entity_poly.type
_entity_poly.pdbx_seq_one_letter_code
_entity_poly.pdbx_strand_id
1 'polypeptide(L)'
;RLAPVHYQDKLADHRKEAVAFGIFIAAGFTLQPLFEKGFWTTYNQQFATLRHLHSEFSRSDDMLFVEYEIQEGMFTNKDVGTCIESRESEAWLLDSLGRWIHLQAPTCRRSYPVHTHHQYSIHTNTLINITADSLNSFLLGKTIQKIDLQANQPFQITEPNGFPKQATMRKVHDIEASPYELDVIDYEAAKLAPRGFLPKQKAFLESELAVMRKEMELQGLENQLLIFAHFDP
;
A
#
# COMPACT_ATOMS: atom_id res chain seq x y z
N ARG A 1 62.20 -52.70 18.06
CA ARG A 1 62.35 -51.58 19.03
C ARG A 1 61.17 -50.65 18.80
N LEU A 2 60.13 -50.75 19.62
CA LEU A 2 59.00 -49.81 19.62
C LEU A 2 59.33 -48.72 20.64
N ALA A 3 59.36 -47.47 20.19
CA ALA A 3 59.51 -46.32 21.09
C ALA A 3 58.21 -46.12 21.88
N PRO A 4 58.26 -45.80 23.19
CA PRO A 4 57.06 -45.42 23.90
C PRO A 4 56.62 -44.03 23.41
N VAL A 5 55.41 -43.96 22.86
CA VAL A 5 54.72 -42.69 22.62
C VAL A 5 54.41 -42.11 23.99
N HIS A 6 55.12 -41.05 24.38
CA HIS A 6 54.75 -40.23 25.52
C HIS A 6 53.41 -39.57 25.21
N TYR A 7 52.33 -40.19 25.70
CA TYR A 7 51.04 -39.55 25.83
C TYR A 7 51.18 -38.52 26.96
N GLN A 8 51.71 -37.33 26.64
CA GLN A 8 51.61 -36.19 27.55
C GLN A 8 50.14 -35.86 27.65
N ASP A 9 49.58 -36.13 28.83
CA ASP A 9 48.27 -35.69 29.26
C ASP A 9 48.08 -34.22 28.89
N LYS A 10 47.27 -33.98 27.85
CA LYS A 10 46.52 -32.74 27.71
C LYS A 10 45.44 -32.76 28.80
N LEU A 11 45.86 -32.67 30.06
CA LEU A 11 44.98 -32.24 31.14
C LEU A 11 44.51 -30.86 30.72
N ALA A 12 43.26 -30.79 30.27
CA ALA A 12 42.54 -29.56 30.05
C ALA A 12 42.80 -28.68 31.27
N ASP A 13 43.47 -27.56 31.05
CA ASP A 13 43.87 -26.64 32.11
C ASP A 13 42.56 -26.05 32.65
N HIS A 14 42.00 -26.69 33.69
CA HIS A 14 40.64 -26.41 34.20
C HIS A 14 40.46 -24.94 34.57
N ARG A 15 41.57 -24.22 34.82
CA ARG A 15 41.58 -22.77 35.01
C ARG A 15 41.25 -22.01 33.73
N LYS A 16 41.84 -22.40 32.59
CA LYS A 16 41.54 -21.81 31.28
C LYS A 16 40.13 -22.15 30.83
N GLU A 17 39.68 -23.37 31.10
CA GLU A 17 38.30 -23.80 30.84
C GLU A 17 37.30 -23.00 31.68
N ALA A 18 37.56 -22.81 32.98
CA ALA A 18 36.72 -22.00 33.86
C ALA A 18 36.68 -20.52 33.44
N VAL A 19 37.82 -19.95 33.00
CA VAL A 19 37.87 -18.58 32.48
C VAL A 19 37.07 -18.46 31.18
N ALA A 20 37.22 -19.41 30.25
CA ALA A 20 36.43 -19.43 29.02
C ALA A 20 34.92 -19.56 29.30
N PHE A 21 34.54 -20.45 30.22
CA PHE A 21 33.16 -20.62 30.66
C PHE A 21 32.60 -19.36 31.31
N GLY A 22 33.38 -18.68 32.15
CA GLY A 22 33.03 -17.39 32.74
C GLY A 22 32.80 -16.30 31.70
N ILE A 23 33.65 -16.24 30.66
CA ILE A 23 33.46 -15.30 29.53
C ILE A 23 32.17 -15.61 28.77
N PHE A 24 31.87 -16.88 28.50
CA PHE A 24 30.62 -17.27 27.82
C PHE A 24 29.37 -16.90 28.62
N ILE A 25 29.38 -17.11 29.94
CA ILE A 25 28.26 -16.72 30.81
C ILE A 25 28.11 -15.20 30.84
N ALA A 26 29.22 -14.46 31.02
CA ALA A 26 29.21 -13.00 31.00
C ALA A 26 28.71 -12.44 29.67
N ALA A 27 29.12 -13.05 28.54
CA ALA A 27 28.61 -12.72 27.21
C ALA A 27 27.11 -13.02 27.07
N GLY A 28 26.63 -14.13 27.65
CA GLY A 28 25.20 -14.45 27.69
C GLY A 28 24.37 -13.37 28.41
N PHE A 29 24.85 -12.89 29.57
CA PHE A 29 24.18 -11.82 30.31
C PHE A 29 24.23 -10.47 29.59
N THR A 30 25.31 -10.14 28.87
CA THR A 30 25.40 -8.88 28.11
C THR A 30 24.60 -8.90 26.80
N LEU A 31 24.42 -10.07 26.19
CA LEU A 31 23.61 -10.24 24.98
C LEU A 31 22.10 -10.34 25.27
N GLN A 32 21.70 -10.67 26.50
CA GLN A 32 20.29 -10.73 26.92
C GLN A 32 19.47 -9.49 26.52
N PRO A 33 19.88 -8.23 26.82
CA PRO A 33 19.13 -7.05 26.38
C PRO A 33 19.08 -6.87 24.86
N LEU A 34 20.09 -7.34 24.13
CA LEU A 34 20.13 -7.28 22.67
C LEU A 34 19.04 -8.18 22.06
N PHE A 35 18.86 -9.39 22.59
CA PHE A 35 17.81 -10.31 22.16
C PHE A 35 16.40 -9.86 22.56
N GLU A 36 16.25 -9.28 23.75
CA GLU A 36 14.94 -8.89 24.28
C GLU A 36 14.38 -7.63 23.60
N LYS A 37 15.22 -6.64 23.29
CA LYS A 37 14.73 -5.29 22.91
C LYS A 37 15.34 -4.71 21.63
N GLY A 38 16.46 -5.23 21.14
CA GLY A 38 17.27 -4.54 20.14
C GLY A 38 17.36 -5.20 18.77
N PHE A 39 17.45 -6.53 18.71
CA PHE A 39 17.79 -7.19 17.45
C PHE A 39 16.63 -7.18 16.44
N TRP A 40 15.48 -7.77 16.80
CA TRP A 40 14.35 -7.89 15.87
C TRP A 40 13.64 -6.57 15.59
N THR A 41 13.61 -5.67 16.56
CA THR A 41 12.96 -4.36 16.45
C THR A 41 13.75 -3.40 15.56
N THR A 42 15.06 -3.28 15.78
CA THR A 42 15.94 -2.43 14.97
C THR A 42 16.11 -3.00 13.56
N TYR A 43 16.24 -4.31 13.41
CA TYR A 43 16.29 -4.95 12.10
C TYR A 43 15.02 -4.66 11.30
N ASN A 44 13.83 -4.96 11.85
CA ASN A 44 12.56 -4.74 11.14
C ASN A 44 12.30 -3.27 10.81
N GLN A 45 12.76 -2.33 11.65
CA GLN A 45 12.65 -0.90 11.36
C GLN A 45 13.44 -0.47 10.12
N GLN A 46 14.59 -1.09 9.84
CA GLN A 46 15.41 -0.75 8.67
C GLN A 46 14.74 -1.18 7.36
N PHE A 47 14.03 -2.32 7.38
CA PHE A 47 13.28 -2.84 6.23
C PHE A 47 11.88 -2.22 6.10
N ALA A 48 11.35 -1.57 7.13
CA ALA A 48 10.03 -0.94 7.11
C ALA A 48 10.06 0.52 6.61
N THR A 49 11.00 0.90 5.74
CA THR A 49 11.20 2.31 5.33
C THR A 49 10.91 2.53 3.85
N LEU A 50 10.52 3.76 3.49
CA LEU A 50 10.36 4.17 2.09
C LEU A 50 11.65 4.04 1.29
N ARG A 51 12.80 4.25 1.93
CA ARG A 51 14.11 4.03 1.30
C ARG A 51 14.33 2.56 0.94
N HIS A 52 13.92 1.65 1.82
CA HIS A 52 13.97 0.23 1.53
C HIS A 52 13.01 -0.13 0.39
N LEU A 53 11.78 0.37 0.43
CA LEU A 53 10.81 0.21 -0.65
C LEU A 53 11.39 0.66 -2.00
N HIS A 54 12.02 1.84 -2.07
CA HIS A 54 12.66 2.33 -3.30
C HIS A 54 13.80 1.42 -3.77
N SER A 55 14.61 0.92 -2.85
CA SER A 55 15.70 0.00 -3.19
C SER A 55 15.20 -1.34 -3.72
N GLU A 56 14.09 -1.86 -3.20
CA GLU A 56 13.46 -3.08 -3.70
C GLU A 56 12.76 -2.82 -5.04
N PHE A 57 12.02 -1.72 -5.16
CA PHE A 57 11.34 -1.32 -6.39
C PHE A 57 12.32 -1.12 -7.57
N SER A 58 13.49 -0.54 -7.32
CA SER A 58 14.51 -0.34 -8.37
C SER A 58 15.24 -1.62 -8.80
N ARG A 59 15.17 -2.68 -7.99
CA ARG A 59 15.82 -3.98 -8.26
C ARG A 59 14.87 -5.06 -8.74
N SER A 60 13.57 -4.89 -8.50
CA SER A 60 12.53 -5.84 -8.87
C SER A 60 12.11 -5.65 -10.31
N ASP A 61 12.02 -6.76 -11.03
CA ASP A 61 11.36 -6.84 -12.33
C ASP A 61 9.86 -7.17 -12.17
N ASP A 62 9.41 -7.42 -10.94
CA ASP A 62 8.05 -7.78 -10.59
C ASP A 62 7.31 -6.66 -9.86
N MET A 63 6.00 -6.69 -9.97
CA MET A 63 5.09 -5.79 -9.31
C MET A 63 5.16 -6.01 -7.79
N LEU A 64 5.29 -4.92 -7.04
CA LEU A 64 5.34 -4.95 -5.59
C LEU A 64 4.01 -4.52 -4.99
N PHE A 65 3.48 -5.32 -4.07
CA PHE A 65 2.51 -4.84 -3.10
C PHE A 65 3.25 -4.21 -1.92
N VAL A 66 2.63 -3.21 -1.32
CA VAL A 66 3.21 -2.48 -0.19
C VAL A 66 2.18 -2.47 0.91
N GLU A 67 2.49 -3.16 2.01
CA GLU A 67 1.76 -2.99 3.25
C GLU A 67 2.27 -1.74 3.94
N TYR A 68 1.41 -0.75 4.15
CA TYR A 68 1.82 0.52 4.71
C TYR A 68 1.06 0.87 5.99
N GLU A 69 1.69 1.70 6.80
CA GLU A 69 1.11 2.31 7.99
C GLU A 69 1.30 3.83 7.90
N ILE A 70 0.21 4.55 7.65
CA ILE A 70 0.21 6.02 7.61
C ILE A 70 -0.36 6.54 8.92
N GLN A 71 0.27 7.59 9.46
CA GLN A 71 -0.25 8.35 10.58
C GLN A 71 -0.77 9.71 10.09
N GLU A 72 -2.08 9.90 10.23
CA GLU A 72 -2.75 11.18 9.98
C GLU A 72 -3.26 11.74 11.31
N GLY A 73 -2.49 12.65 11.89
CA GLY A 73 -2.75 13.20 13.21
C GLY A 73 -2.74 12.11 14.28
N MET A 74 -3.92 11.81 14.84
CA MET A 74 -4.10 10.79 15.89
C MET A 74 -4.48 9.41 15.34
N PHE A 75 -4.85 9.32 14.07
CA PHE A 75 -5.28 8.07 13.44
C PHE A 75 -4.10 7.38 12.76
N THR A 76 -4.08 6.06 12.88
CA THR A 76 -3.09 5.21 12.22
C THR A 76 -3.84 4.27 11.30
N ASN A 77 -3.68 4.48 10.00
CA ASN A 77 -4.32 3.69 8.95
C ASN A 77 -3.33 2.65 8.42
N LYS A 78 -3.82 1.43 8.26
CA LYS A 78 -3.04 0.31 7.71
C LYS A 78 -3.77 -0.24 6.51
N ASP A 79 -3.09 -0.29 5.39
CA ASP A 79 -3.67 -0.82 4.16
C ASP A 79 -2.59 -1.39 3.24
N VAL A 80 -3.02 -1.93 2.10
CA VAL A 80 -2.17 -2.53 1.08
C VAL A 80 -2.41 -1.84 -0.26
N GLY A 81 -1.34 -1.43 -0.92
CA GLY A 81 -1.39 -0.83 -2.25
C GLY A 81 -0.36 -1.42 -3.19
N THR A 82 -0.61 -1.32 -4.50
CA THR A 82 0.33 -1.72 -5.54
C THR A 82 1.30 -0.58 -5.81
N CYS A 83 2.61 -0.80 -5.71
CA CYS A 83 3.60 0.23 -5.98
C CYS A 83 3.73 0.48 -7.48
N ILE A 84 3.47 1.72 -7.90
CA ILE A 84 3.61 2.15 -9.30
C ILE A 84 4.89 2.96 -9.48
N GLU A 85 5.20 3.82 -8.52
CA GLU A 85 6.41 4.63 -8.49
C GLU A 85 6.93 4.75 -7.06
N SER A 86 8.25 4.72 -6.90
CA SER A 86 8.89 4.91 -5.60
C SER A 86 10.12 5.80 -5.75
N ARG A 87 10.30 6.70 -4.80
CA ARG A 87 11.46 7.58 -4.61
C ARG A 87 11.97 7.43 -3.17
N GLU A 88 13.13 8.03 -2.87
CA GLU A 88 13.78 7.83 -1.57
C GLU A 88 12.91 8.26 -0.36
N SER A 89 12.06 9.28 -0.51
CA SER A 89 11.24 9.86 0.56
C SER A 89 9.74 9.78 0.31
N GLU A 90 9.31 9.26 -0.84
CA GLU A 90 7.91 9.22 -1.24
C GLU A 90 7.63 8.02 -2.15
N ALA A 91 6.39 7.54 -2.16
CA ALA A 91 5.95 6.50 -3.06
C ALA A 91 4.49 6.69 -3.46
N TRP A 92 4.15 6.30 -4.69
CA TRP A 92 2.79 6.29 -5.20
C TRP A 92 2.31 4.86 -5.34
N LEU A 93 1.23 4.58 -4.61
CA LEU A 93 0.57 3.29 -4.62
C LEU A 93 -0.81 3.41 -5.27
N LEU A 94 -1.28 2.29 -5.79
CA LEU A 94 -2.64 2.13 -6.28
C LEU A 94 -3.39 1.15 -5.37
N ASP A 95 -4.50 1.60 -4.80
CA ASP A 95 -5.43 0.75 -4.05
C ASP A 95 -6.08 -0.29 -4.99
N SER A 96 -6.60 -1.36 -4.42
CA SER A 96 -7.51 -2.33 -5.05
C SER A 96 -8.67 -1.69 -5.82
N LEU A 97 -9.13 -0.52 -5.37
CA LEU A 97 -10.19 0.27 -6.01
C LEU A 97 -9.69 1.21 -7.13
N GLY A 98 -8.39 1.18 -7.46
CA GLY A 98 -7.80 2.06 -8.47
C GLY A 98 -7.57 3.50 -7.98
N ARG A 99 -7.64 3.74 -6.68
CA ARG A 99 -7.37 5.05 -6.07
C ARG A 99 -5.88 5.24 -5.83
N TRP A 100 -5.39 6.44 -6.10
CA TRP A 100 -4.01 6.80 -5.81
C TRP A 100 -3.81 7.06 -4.32
N ILE A 101 -2.72 6.52 -3.78
CA ILE A 101 -2.28 6.73 -2.40
C ILE A 101 -0.85 7.27 -2.47
N HIS A 102 -0.64 8.46 -1.89
CA HIS A 102 0.68 9.06 -1.78
C HIS A 102 1.27 8.81 -0.39
N LEU A 103 2.33 8.02 -0.35
CA LEU A 103 3.12 7.82 0.86
C LEU A 103 4.23 8.87 0.92
N GLN A 104 4.31 9.60 2.03
CA GLN A 104 5.38 10.55 2.29
C GLN A 104 6.11 10.16 3.57
N ALA A 105 7.44 10.31 3.60
CA ALA A 105 8.26 10.01 4.78
C ALA A 105 7.74 10.60 6.12
N PRO A 106 7.21 11.84 6.21
CA PRO A 106 6.67 12.36 7.47
C PRO A 106 5.40 11.66 7.97
N THR A 107 4.57 11.12 7.07
CA THR A 107 3.28 10.50 7.42
C THR A 107 3.36 8.97 7.44
N CYS A 108 4.22 8.39 6.61
CA CYS A 108 4.44 6.95 6.51
C CYS A 108 5.34 6.46 7.64
N ARG A 109 4.75 5.75 8.61
CA ARG A 109 5.49 5.11 9.69
C ARG A 109 6.22 3.85 9.24
N ARG A 110 5.58 3.05 8.39
CA ARG A 110 6.10 1.77 7.91
C ARG A 110 5.64 1.49 6.50
N SER A 111 6.52 0.91 5.70
CA SER A 111 6.23 0.37 4.37
C SER A 111 6.98 -0.93 4.16
N TYR A 112 6.25 -2.02 3.88
CA TYR A 112 6.82 -3.35 3.62
C TYR A 112 6.52 -3.79 2.18
N PRO A 113 7.54 -3.90 1.30
CA PRO A 113 7.35 -4.46 -0.03
C PRO A 113 7.13 -5.97 0.02
N VAL A 114 6.20 -6.45 -0.81
CA VAL A 114 5.83 -7.85 -0.99
C VAL A 114 5.84 -8.14 -2.49
N HIS A 115 6.70 -9.06 -2.90
CA HIS A 115 6.82 -9.51 -4.28
C HIS A 115 5.59 -10.31 -4.71
N THR A 116 5.01 -9.93 -5.85
CA THR A 116 3.85 -10.62 -6.41
C THR A 116 4.23 -11.61 -7.50
N HIS A 117 5.47 -11.56 -8.00
CA HIS A 117 5.93 -12.33 -9.16
C HIS A 117 5.14 -12.09 -10.45
N HIS A 118 4.28 -11.07 -10.47
CA HIS A 118 3.57 -10.62 -11.66
C HIS A 118 4.29 -9.45 -12.28
N GLN A 119 4.46 -9.45 -13.59
CA GLN A 119 5.02 -8.31 -14.30
C GLN A 119 3.92 -7.32 -14.67
N TYR A 120 4.24 -6.03 -14.66
CA TYR A 120 3.35 -4.99 -15.17
C TYR A 120 4.10 -4.14 -16.21
N SER A 121 3.37 -3.60 -17.19
CA SER A 121 3.93 -2.77 -18.24
C SER A 121 3.27 -1.40 -18.27
N ILE A 122 4.08 -0.36 -18.15
CA ILE A 122 3.65 1.03 -18.34
C ILE A 122 3.74 1.34 -19.83
N HIS A 123 2.63 1.73 -20.44
CA HIS A 123 2.58 2.08 -21.86
C HIS A 123 2.47 3.60 -22.03
N THR A 124 3.46 4.19 -22.70
CA THR A 124 3.39 5.59 -23.15
C THR A 124 2.81 5.64 -24.57
N ASN A 125 1.67 6.30 -24.72
CA ASN A 125 1.03 6.52 -26.02
C ASN A 125 1.08 8.00 -26.39
N THR A 126 1.50 8.30 -27.61
CA THR A 126 1.46 9.66 -28.16
C THR A 126 0.28 9.79 -29.12
N LEU A 127 -0.68 10.63 -28.76
CA LEU A 127 -1.86 10.92 -29.58
C LEU A 127 -1.68 12.29 -30.22
N ILE A 128 -1.84 12.37 -31.54
CA ILE A 128 -1.67 13.59 -32.33
C ILE A 128 -2.96 13.87 -33.09
N ASN A 129 -3.40 15.13 -33.10
CA ASN A 129 -4.60 15.57 -33.81
C ASN A 129 -5.87 14.77 -33.44
N ILE A 130 -6.06 14.54 -32.13
CA ILE A 130 -7.21 13.80 -31.59
C ILE A 130 -8.29 14.78 -31.11
N THR A 131 -9.56 14.40 -31.27
CA THR A 131 -10.68 15.16 -30.71
C THR A 131 -10.84 14.90 -29.20
N ALA A 132 -11.50 15.81 -28.49
CA ALA A 132 -11.77 15.65 -27.06
C ALA A 132 -12.54 14.35 -26.75
N ASP A 133 -13.56 14.02 -27.55
CA ASP A 133 -14.36 12.79 -27.37
C ASP A 133 -13.54 11.52 -27.57
N SER A 134 -12.65 11.53 -28.56
CA SER A 134 -11.75 10.40 -28.84
C SER A 134 -10.70 10.24 -27.73
N LEU A 135 -10.22 11.35 -27.15
CA LEU A 135 -9.34 11.31 -25.99
C LEU A 135 -10.07 10.76 -24.75
N ASN A 136 -11.28 11.26 -24.46
CA ASN A 136 -12.06 10.82 -23.30
C ASN A 136 -12.41 9.33 -23.37
N SER A 137 -12.85 8.85 -24.53
CA SER A 137 -13.10 7.42 -24.74
C SER A 137 -11.82 6.57 -24.67
N PHE A 138 -10.67 7.11 -25.11
CA PHE A 138 -9.39 6.42 -24.98
C PHE A 138 -8.92 6.30 -23.52
N LEU A 139 -9.19 7.31 -22.69
CA LEU A 139 -8.78 7.36 -21.28
C LEU A 139 -9.74 6.63 -20.33
N LEU A 140 -10.98 6.38 -20.78
CA LEU A 140 -12.00 5.69 -19.99
C LEU A 140 -11.50 4.33 -19.49
N GLY A 141 -11.59 4.09 -18.18
CA GLY A 141 -11.22 2.82 -17.54
C GLY A 141 -9.72 2.52 -17.51
N LYS A 142 -8.86 3.49 -17.84
CA LYS A 142 -7.40 3.34 -17.74
C LYS A 142 -6.85 4.14 -16.57
N THR A 143 -5.95 3.54 -15.81
CA THR A 143 -5.17 4.25 -14.80
C THR A 143 -4.08 5.06 -15.49
N ILE A 144 -4.11 6.38 -15.28
CA ILE A 144 -3.18 7.32 -15.89
C ILE A 144 -2.11 7.66 -14.86
N GLN A 145 -0.83 7.45 -15.19
CA GLN A 145 0.30 7.88 -14.36
C GLN A 145 0.74 9.31 -14.70
N LYS A 146 0.86 9.61 -15.99
CA LYS A 146 1.32 10.91 -16.50
C LYS A 146 0.55 11.28 -17.76
N ILE A 147 0.19 12.56 -17.88
CA ILE A 147 -0.41 13.09 -19.09
C ILE A 147 0.12 14.49 -19.41
N ASP A 148 0.57 14.66 -20.66
CA ASP A 148 1.01 15.93 -21.22
C ASP A 148 0.05 16.30 -22.36
N LEU A 149 -0.78 17.31 -22.14
CA LEU A 149 -1.80 17.78 -23.07
C LEU A 149 -1.41 19.14 -23.66
N GLN A 150 -1.58 19.27 -24.97
CA GLN A 150 -1.50 20.51 -25.70
C GLN A 150 -2.64 20.58 -26.71
N ALA A 151 -3.35 21.71 -26.70
CA ALA A 151 -4.49 21.93 -27.58
C ALA A 151 -4.34 23.27 -28.32
N ASN A 152 -4.93 23.34 -29.51
CA ASN A 152 -5.07 24.56 -30.29
C ASN A 152 -6.21 25.46 -29.77
N GLN A 153 -7.19 24.87 -29.07
CA GLN A 153 -8.30 25.55 -28.42
C GLN A 153 -8.19 25.40 -26.90
N PRO A 154 -8.62 26.39 -26.12
CA PRO A 154 -8.65 26.27 -24.67
C PRO A 154 -9.64 25.19 -24.23
N PHE A 155 -9.23 24.37 -23.27
CA PHE A 155 -10.07 23.36 -22.61
C PHE A 155 -10.22 23.67 -21.13
N GLN A 156 -11.28 23.14 -20.53
CA GLN A 156 -11.56 23.30 -19.10
C GLN A 156 -10.91 22.17 -18.30
N ILE A 157 -10.29 22.55 -17.18
CA ILE A 157 -9.69 21.64 -16.21
C ILE A 157 -10.36 21.92 -14.87
N THR A 158 -10.93 20.89 -14.26
CA THR A 158 -11.37 20.96 -12.86
C THR A 158 -10.13 20.74 -11.99
N GLU A 159 -9.70 21.78 -11.28
CA GLU A 159 -8.63 21.64 -10.29
C GLU A 159 -9.15 20.89 -9.04
N PRO A 160 -8.27 20.33 -8.18
CA PRO A 160 -8.68 19.64 -6.95
C PRO A 160 -9.54 20.49 -6.00
N ASN A 161 -9.49 21.81 -6.15
CA ASN A 161 -10.31 22.78 -5.42
C ASN A 161 -11.76 22.91 -5.98
N GLY A 162 -12.10 22.16 -7.04
CA GLY A 162 -13.41 22.16 -7.69
C GLY A 162 -13.65 23.32 -8.68
N PHE A 163 -12.69 24.23 -8.86
CA PHE A 163 -12.87 25.38 -9.75
C PHE A 163 -12.42 25.08 -11.18
N PRO A 164 -13.25 25.42 -12.19
CA PRO A 164 -12.88 25.23 -13.59
C PRO A 164 -11.87 26.31 -14.01
N LYS A 165 -10.78 25.87 -14.62
CA LYS A 165 -9.76 26.73 -15.21
C LYS A 165 -9.60 26.44 -16.68
N GLN A 166 -9.49 27.50 -17.48
CA GLN A 166 -9.18 27.36 -18.90
C GLN A 166 -7.67 27.29 -19.11
N ALA A 167 -7.22 26.33 -19.91
CA ALA A 167 -5.83 26.20 -20.31
C ALA A 167 -5.72 25.66 -21.74
N THR A 168 -4.59 25.96 -22.38
CA THR A 168 -4.20 25.40 -23.69
C THR A 168 -3.11 24.35 -23.57
N MET A 169 -2.46 24.26 -22.41
CA MET A 169 -1.47 23.26 -22.06
C MET A 169 -1.71 22.78 -20.63
N ARG A 170 -1.58 21.47 -20.40
CA ARG A 170 -1.62 20.87 -19.08
C ARG A 170 -0.63 19.72 -19.01
N LYS A 171 0.29 19.80 -18.05
CA LYS A 171 1.15 18.68 -17.67
C LYS A 171 0.70 18.21 -16.30
N VAL A 172 0.36 16.94 -16.19
CA VAL A 172 0.07 16.30 -14.91
C VAL A 172 1.05 15.14 -14.75
N HIS A 173 1.88 15.27 -13.74
CA HIS A 173 2.75 14.23 -13.22
C HIS A 173 2.21 13.92 -11.84
N ASP A 174 2.14 12.64 -11.49
CA ASP A 174 1.69 12.19 -10.17
C ASP A 174 0.25 12.64 -9.92
N ILE A 175 -0.70 11.91 -10.50
CA ILE A 175 -2.14 12.15 -10.29
C ILE A 175 -2.46 11.84 -8.82
N GLU A 176 -2.22 12.81 -7.92
CA GLU A 176 -2.51 12.72 -6.48
C GLU A 176 -4.00 12.47 -6.21
N ALA A 177 -4.85 12.87 -7.14
CA ALA A 177 -6.27 12.56 -7.15
C ALA A 177 -6.62 12.05 -8.53
N SER A 178 -6.99 10.78 -8.65
CA SER A 178 -7.59 10.26 -9.88
C SER A 178 -8.66 11.28 -10.33
N PRO A 179 -8.58 11.84 -11.56
CA PRO A 179 -9.62 12.75 -12.04
C PRO A 179 -10.98 12.06 -12.16
N TYR A 180 -10.98 10.73 -12.04
CA TYR A 180 -12.13 9.91 -11.78
C TYR A 180 -12.09 9.52 -10.30
N GLU A 181 -12.80 10.25 -9.44
CA GLU A 181 -13.48 9.53 -8.37
C GLU A 181 -14.31 8.48 -9.10
N LEU A 182 -13.90 7.22 -9.01
CA LEU A 182 -14.85 6.14 -9.18
C LEU A 182 -15.82 6.32 -8.03
N ASP A 183 -16.84 7.16 -8.23
CA ASP A 183 -18.10 7.02 -7.52
C ASP A 183 -18.42 5.54 -7.66
N VAL A 184 -18.34 4.82 -6.54
CA VAL A 184 -18.61 3.39 -6.45
C VAL A 184 -20.10 3.21 -6.69
N ILE A 185 -20.54 3.39 -7.93
CA ILE A 185 -21.91 3.16 -8.36
C ILE A 185 -22.04 1.69 -8.79
N ASP A 186 -20.95 1.05 -9.21
CA ASP A 186 -20.97 -0.34 -9.68
C ASP A 186 -20.17 -1.28 -8.77
N TYR A 187 -20.64 -1.43 -7.54
CA TYR A 187 -20.28 -2.52 -6.62
C TYR A 187 -20.46 -3.91 -7.27
N GLU A 188 -21.35 -4.04 -8.25
CA GLU A 188 -21.56 -5.27 -9.02
C GLU A 188 -20.41 -5.59 -10.00
N ALA A 189 -19.68 -4.59 -10.52
CA ALA A 189 -18.53 -4.81 -11.41
C ALA A 189 -17.28 -5.27 -10.66
N ALA A 190 -17.10 -4.84 -9.41
CA ALA A 190 -15.98 -5.25 -8.55
C ALA A 190 -16.03 -6.75 -8.16
N LYS A 191 -17.22 -7.40 -8.22
CA LYS A 191 -17.38 -8.85 -8.01
C LYS A 191 -16.67 -9.73 -9.05
N LEU A 192 -16.25 -9.17 -10.18
CA LEU A 192 -15.64 -9.89 -11.30
C LEU A 192 -14.10 -9.89 -11.27
N ALA A 193 -13.47 -9.21 -10.31
CA ALA A 193 -12.02 -9.28 -10.11
C ALA A 193 -11.59 -10.66 -9.53
N PRO A 194 -10.44 -11.21 -9.95
CA PRO A 194 -10.06 -12.59 -9.66
C PRO A 194 -9.92 -12.87 -8.15
N ARG A 195 -10.52 -13.99 -7.74
CA ARG A 195 -10.62 -14.50 -6.37
C ARG A 195 -9.25 -14.91 -5.81
N GLY A 196 -8.51 -13.96 -5.27
CA GLY A 196 -7.45 -14.22 -4.32
C GLY A 196 -7.39 -13.02 -3.40
N PHE A 197 -7.50 -13.23 -2.08
CA PHE A 197 -7.72 -12.19 -1.06
C PHE A 197 -9.19 -11.70 -1.11
N LEU A 198 -10.06 -11.99 -0.14
CA LEU A 198 -10.09 -11.30 1.15
C LEU A 198 -11.15 -11.93 2.08
N PRO A 199 -10.79 -12.79 3.04
CA PRO A 199 -11.75 -13.30 4.04
C PRO A 199 -12.23 -12.22 5.03
N LYS A 200 -11.38 -11.21 5.31
CA LYS A 200 -11.67 -10.19 6.32
C LYS A 200 -12.47 -8.99 5.80
N GLN A 201 -12.25 -8.57 4.55
CA GLN A 201 -13.02 -7.47 3.95
C GLN A 201 -14.43 -7.92 3.53
N LYS A 202 -14.63 -9.20 3.17
CA LYS A 202 -15.96 -9.75 2.91
C LYS A 202 -16.87 -9.67 4.15
N ALA A 203 -16.38 -10.06 5.31
CA ALA A 203 -17.16 -9.99 6.56
C ALA A 203 -17.51 -8.54 6.96
N PHE A 204 -16.59 -7.60 6.72
CA PHE A 204 -16.84 -6.18 6.95
C PHE A 204 -17.91 -5.63 6.01
N LEU A 205 -17.77 -5.87 4.70
CA LEU A 205 -18.74 -5.42 3.70
C LEU A 205 -20.11 -6.09 3.86
N GLU A 206 -20.17 -7.36 4.25
CA GLU A 206 -21.43 -8.04 4.57
C GLU A 206 -22.10 -7.45 5.81
N SER A 207 -21.32 -7.03 6.82
CA SER A 207 -21.86 -6.36 8.00
C SER A 207 -22.41 -4.97 7.69
N GLU A 208 -21.74 -4.22 6.82
CA GLU A 208 -22.14 -2.88 6.40
C GLU A 208 -23.39 -2.91 5.48
N LEU A 209 -23.44 -3.88 4.56
CA LEU A 209 -24.62 -4.14 3.73
C LEU A 209 -25.83 -4.60 4.56
N ALA A 210 -25.61 -5.35 5.64
CA ALA A 210 -26.69 -5.77 6.54
C ALA A 210 -27.28 -4.58 7.34
N VAL A 211 -26.43 -3.62 7.72
CA VAL A 211 -26.86 -2.37 8.36
C VAL A 211 -27.66 -1.53 7.37
N MET A 212 -27.15 -1.30 6.17
CA MET A 212 -27.86 -0.51 5.14
C MET A 212 -29.18 -1.15 4.72
N ARG A 213 -29.27 -2.49 4.62
CA ARG A 213 -30.55 -3.17 4.34
C ARG A 213 -31.58 -2.95 5.44
N LYS A 214 -31.17 -3.00 6.71
CA LYS A 214 -32.06 -2.71 7.84
C LYS A 214 -32.52 -1.26 7.85
N GLU A 215 -31.65 -0.31 7.54
CA GLU A 215 -32.01 1.10 7.45
C GLU A 215 -32.99 1.38 6.31
N MET A 216 -32.80 0.76 5.14
CA MET A 216 -33.73 0.86 4.03
C MET A 216 -35.10 0.21 4.33
N GLU A 217 -35.13 -0.91 5.05
CA GLU A 217 -36.39 -1.54 5.48
C GLU A 217 -37.15 -0.64 6.47
N LEU A 218 -36.44 0.01 7.41
CA LEU A 218 -37.03 0.96 8.35
C LEU A 218 -37.59 2.21 7.64
N GLN A 219 -36.84 2.78 6.69
CA GLN A 219 -37.32 3.91 5.87
C GLN A 219 -38.51 3.52 4.97
N GLY A 220 -38.51 2.28 4.45
CA GLY A 220 -39.64 1.74 3.69
C GLY A 220 -40.92 1.59 4.53
N LEU A 221 -40.78 1.15 5.79
CA LEU A 221 -41.87 1.03 6.75
C LEU A 221 -42.40 2.41 7.19
N GLU A 222 -41.52 3.37 7.44
CA GLU A 222 -41.91 4.75 7.79
C GLU A 222 -42.67 5.43 6.64
N ASN A 223 -42.24 5.23 5.39
CA ASN A 223 -42.94 5.76 4.23
C ASN A 223 -44.31 5.08 4.00
N GLN A 224 -44.45 3.78 4.30
CA GLN A 224 -45.76 3.13 4.25
C GLN A 224 -46.69 3.67 5.35
N LEU A 225 -46.20 3.85 6.57
CA LEU A 225 -46.98 4.43 7.68
C LEU A 225 -47.44 5.87 7.38
N LEU A 226 -46.61 6.69 6.72
CA LEU A 226 -46.98 8.03 6.26
C LEU A 226 -48.06 8.03 5.17
N ILE A 227 -48.05 7.04 4.27
CA ILE A 227 -49.07 6.88 3.23
C ILE A 227 -50.41 6.43 3.85
N PHE A 228 -50.38 5.56 4.86
CA PHE A 228 -51.60 5.16 5.60
C PHE A 228 -52.16 6.30 6.49
N ALA A 229 -51.31 7.17 7.04
CA ALA A 229 -51.77 8.32 7.84
C ALA A 229 -52.38 9.48 7.01
N HIS A 230 -52.27 9.45 5.68
CA HIS A 230 -52.93 10.40 4.76
C HIS A 230 -54.21 9.85 4.11
N PHE A 231 -54.59 8.62 4.44
CA PHE A 231 -55.82 7.96 4.00
C PHE A 231 -56.60 7.46 5.22
N ASP A 232 -57.09 8.38 6.05
CA ASP A 232 -58.26 8.14 6.90
C ASP A 232 -59.29 9.25 6.58
N PRO A 233 -60.54 8.90 6.18
CA PRO A 233 -61.58 9.85 5.79
C PRO A 233 -62.20 10.64 6.95
#